data_AF-A0AAD1IID6-F1
#
_entry.id   AF-A0AAD1IID6-F1
#
_cell.length_a   1.000
_cell.length_b   1.000
_cell.length_c   1.000
_cell.angle_alpha   90.00
_cell.angle_beta   90.00
_cell.angle_gamma   90.00
#
_symmetry.space_group_name_H-M   'P 1'
#
loop_
_entity.id
_entity.type
_entity.pdbx_description
1 polymer ?
#
loop_
_entity_poly.entity_id
_entity_poly.type
_entity_poly.pdbx_seq_one_letter_code
_entity_poly.pdbx_strand_id
1 'polypeptide(L)'
;MNVRQTGYIEPVFPDDSRKELSTVLSYLTGRSLSKEEIWTAMELPRSTYYDQLEKGTLLNADNLRTAAKNLGINRAELLTRYRLIDPIEITSLAEAINGPDSVPAQTITKSRKKLRKKSTLAGASVTELPQREGLPPL
;
A
#
# COMPACT_ATOMS: atom_id res chain seq x y z
N MET A 1 -29.67 19.36 -37.65
CA MET A 1 -29.97 20.21 -36.48
C MET A 1 -29.16 19.62 -35.34
N ASN A 2 -27.93 20.07 -35.15
CA ASN A 2 -26.96 19.42 -34.28
C ASN A 2 -27.11 19.99 -32.87
N VAL A 3 -27.81 19.26 -32.01
CA VAL A 3 -27.89 19.57 -30.59
C VAL A 3 -26.53 19.29 -29.94
N ARG A 4 -26.08 20.25 -29.14
CA ARG A 4 -24.79 20.31 -28.48
C ARG A 4 -24.59 19.06 -27.62
N GLN A 5 -23.61 18.23 -27.99
CA GLN A 5 -23.06 17.20 -27.12
C GLN A 5 -22.42 17.94 -25.94
N THR A 6 -23.12 18.00 -24.80
CA THR A 6 -22.51 18.46 -23.56
C THR A 6 -21.37 17.51 -23.26
N GLY A 7 -20.13 17.99 -23.40
CA GLY A 7 -18.88 17.25 -23.19
C GLY A 7 -18.64 16.92 -21.72
N TYR A 8 -19.62 16.30 -21.05
CA TYR A 8 -19.38 15.58 -19.81
C TYR A 8 -18.73 14.26 -20.21
N ILE A 9 -17.41 14.21 -20.10
CA ILE A 9 -16.69 12.95 -19.95
C ILE A 9 -17.31 12.26 -18.73
N GLU A 10 -18.16 11.26 -18.98
CA GLU A 10 -18.63 10.42 -17.88
C GLU A 10 -17.39 9.88 -17.14
N PRO A 11 -17.39 9.90 -15.80
CA PRO A 11 -16.26 9.35 -15.07
C PRO A 11 -16.09 7.89 -15.50
N VAL A 12 -14.94 7.59 -16.12
CA VAL A 12 -14.58 6.27 -16.64
C VAL A 12 -14.68 5.17 -15.56
N PHE A 13 -14.66 5.57 -14.29
CA PHE A 13 -14.79 4.70 -13.13
C PHE A 13 -16.08 4.96 -12.34
N PRO A 14 -16.77 3.89 -11.91
CA PRO A 14 -17.98 4.01 -11.09
C PRO A 14 -17.68 4.66 -9.74
N ASP A 15 -18.69 5.32 -9.16
CA ASP A 15 -18.63 5.82 -7.79
C ASP A 15 -18.91 4.69 -6.81
N ASP A 16 -17.84 4.19 -6.19
CA ASP A 16 -17.89 3.13 -5.19
C ASP A 16 -17.67 3.69 -3.77
N SER A 17 -17.77 5.01 -3.56
CA SER A 17 -17.57 5.66 -2.25
C SER A 17 -18.50 5.14 -1.14
N ARG A 18 -19.67 4.63 -1.51
CA ARG A 18 -20.66 4.03 -0.59
C ARG A 18 -20.54 2.51 -0.46
N LYS A 19 -19.60 1.89 -1.16
CA LYS A 19 -19.44 0.43 -1.17
C LYS A 19 -18.40 -0.02 -0.15
N GLU A 20 -18.66 -1.19 0.39
CA GLU A 20 -17.73 -1.90 1.25
C GLU A 20 -16.38 -2.12 0.56
N LEU A 21 -15.30 -1.80 1.27
CA LEU A 21 -13.93 -1.92 0.78
C LEU A 21 -13.59 -3.33 0.32
N SER A 22 -14.05 -4.34 1.07
CA SER A 22 -13.84 -5.75 0.72
C SER A 22 -14.42 -6.10 -0.65
N THR A 23 -15.60 -5.58 -0.98
CA THR A 23 -16.27 -5.81 -2.26
C THR A 23 -15.49 -5.21 -3.41
N VAL A 24 -15.08 -3.95 -3.29
CA VAL A 24 -14.32 -3.24 -4.33
C VAL A 24 -12.95 -3.87 -4.54
N LEU A 25 -12.22 -4.18 -3.46
CA LEU A 25 -10.92 -4.81 -3.58
C LEU A 25 -11.01 -6.24 -4.14
N SER A 26 -12.04 -7.00 -3.77
CA SER A 26 -12.25 -8.35 -4.34
C SER A 26 -12.54 -8.28 -5.83
N TYR A 27 -13.35 -7.30 -6.27
CA TYR A 27 -13.60 -7.05 -7.68
C TYR A 27 -12.31 -6.71 -8.44
N LEU A 28 -11.51 -5.76 -7.94
CA LEU A 28 -10.28 -5.32 -8.60
C LEU A 28 -9.18 -6.37 -8.63
N THR A 29 -9.13 -7.25 -7.63
CA THR A 29 -8.18 -8.37 -7.59
C THR A 29 -8.64 -9.60 -8.35
N GLY A 30 -9.91 -9.65 -8.78
CA GLY A 30 -10.50 -10.82 -9.45
C GLY A 30 -10.67 -12.04 -8.54
N ARG A 31 -10.58 -11.87 -7.22
CA ARG A 31 -10.71 -12.94 -6.23
C ARG A 31 -11.32 -12.42 -4.94
N SER A 32 -11.94 -13.29 -4.16
CA SER A 32 -12.39 -12.92 -2.81
C SER A 32 -11.20 -12.64 -1.90
N LEU A 33 -11.28 -11.55 -1.13
CA LEU A 33 -10.33 -11.20 -0.08
C LEU A 33 -10.97 -11.37 1.29
N SER A 34 -10.25 -12.03 2.18
CA SER A 34 -10.61 -12.05 3.61
C SER A 34 -10.35 -10.69 4.26
N LYS A 35 -11.02 -10.40 5.39
CA LYS A 35 -10.73 -9.19 6.16
C LYS A 35 -9.25 -9.12 6.58
N GLU A 36 -8.66 -10.28 6.88
CA GLU A 36 -7.25 -10.38 7.26
C GLU A 36 -6.31 -9.95 6.16
N GLU A 37 -6.55 -10.42 4.94
CA GLU A 37 -5.80 -9.97 3.77
C GLU A 37 -5.95 -8.47 3.55
N ILE A 38 -7.13 -7.90 3.82
CA ILE A 38 -7.38 -6.46 3.65
C ILE A 38 -6.57 -5.64 4.66
N TRP A 39 -6.68 -5.89 5.97
CA TRP A 39 -5.91 -5.09 6.94
C TRP A 39 -4.41 -5.34 6.82
N THR A 40 -4.00 -6.55 6.43
CA THR A 40 -2.59 -6.87 6.17
C THR A 40 -2.07 -6.13 4.94
N ALA A 41 -2.85 -6.07 3.86
CA ALA A 41 -2.49 -5.31 2.66
C ALA A 41 -2.38 -3.80 2.95
N MET A 42 -3.17 -3.29 3.90
CA MET A 42 -3.09 -1.90 4.37
C MET A 42 -1.95 -1.64 5.35
N GLU A 43 -1.21 -2.69 5.75
CA GLU A 43 -0.18 -2.62 6.80
C GLU A 43 -0.73 -2.12 8.15
N LEU A 44 -1.99 -2.44 8.44
CA LEU A 44 -2.67 -2.06 9.67
C LEU A 44 -2.78 -3.25 10.64
N PRO A 45 -2.49 -3.04 11.93
CA PRO A 45 -2.92 -3.97 12.97
C PRO A 45 -4.45 -4.13 12.95
N ARG A 46 -4.94 -5.32 13.29
CA ARG A 46 -6.38 -5.63 13.34
C ARG A 46 -7.16 -4.62 14.18
N SER A 47 -6.66 -4.22 15.35
CA SER A 47 -7.32 -3.24 16.21
C SER A 47 -7.46 -1.88 15.52
N THR A 48 -6.39 -1.38 14.91
CA THR A 48 -6.38 -0.12 14.17
C THR A 48 -7.33 -0.15 12.97
N TYR A 49 -7.41 -1.27 12.26
CA TYR A 49 -8.36 -1.43 11.16
C TYR A 49 -9.81 -1.24 11.62
N TYR A 50 -10.22 -1.91 12.69
CA TYR A 50 -11.59 -1.80 13.20
C TYR A 50 -11.87 -0.43 13.82
N ASP A 51 -10.89 0.17 14.52
CA ASP A 51 -11.01 1.52 15.07
C ASP A 51 -11.21 2.57 13.97
N GLN A 52 -10.44 2.51 12.88
CA GLN A 52 -10.61 3.41 11.74
C GLN A 52 -11.89 3.14 10.96
N LEU A 53 -12.32 1.88 10.87
CA LEU A 53 -13.59 1.52 10.24
C LEU A 53 -14.77 2.12 11.01
N GLU A 54 -14.79 1.98 12.33
CA GLU A 54 -15.83 2.53 13.20
C GLU A 54 -15.85 4.06 13.16
N LYS A 55 -14.68 4.70 13.12
CA LYS A 55 -14.54 6.16 13.02
C LYS A 55 -14.78 6.72 11.61
N GLY A 56 -14.92 5.86 10.60
CA GLY A 56 -15.07 6.27 9.20
C GLY A 56 -13.79 6.85 8.57
N THR A 57 -12.61 6.64 9.17
CA THR A 57 -11.32 7.18 8.70
C THR A 57 -10.50 6.17 7.91
N LEU A 58 -10.99 4.93 7.76
CA LEU A 58 -10.30 3.85 7.05
C LEU A 58 -10.07 4.18 5.57
N LEU A 59 -11.04 4.82 4.91
CA LEU A 59 -11.04 5.12 3.47
C LEU A 59 -10.26 6.40 3.12
N ASN A 60 -9.03 6.52 3.63
CA ASN A 60 -8.14 7.62 3.29
C ASN A 60 -7.12 7.24 2.20
N ALA A 61 -6.49 8.25 1.60
CA ALA A 61 -5.62 8.06 0.44
C ALA A 61 -4.40 7.19 0.76
N ASP A 62 -3.76 7.36 1.92
CA ASP A 62 -2.57 6.60 2.29
C ASP A 62 -2.87 5.12 2.49
N ASN A 63 -3.95 4.81 3.21
CA ASN A 63 -4.43 3.45 3.41
C ASN A 63 -4.73 2.74 2.09
N LEU A 64 -5.49 3.37 1.20
CA LEU A 64 -5.82 2.81 -0.12
C LEU A 64 -4.57 2.69 -1.01
N ARG A 65 -3.64 3.64 -0.90
CA ARG A 65 -2.36 3.63 -1.62
C ARG A 65 -1.49 2.43 -1.25
N THR A 66 -1.45 2.09 0.03
CA THR A 66 -0.73 0.94 0.58
C THR A 66 -1.41 -0.36 0.19
N ALA A 67 -2.73 -0.46 0.35
CA ALA A 67 -3.51 -1.62 -0.10
C ALA A 67 -3.32 -1.90 -1.59
N ALA A 68 -3.45 -0.89 -2.45
CA ALA A 68 -3.30 -1.05 -3.89
C ALA A 68 -1.91 -1.57 -4.27
N LYS A 69 -0.86 -1.04 -3.63
CA LYS A 69 0.52 -1.48 -3.83
C LYS A 69 0.71 -2.94 -3.44
N ASN A 70 0.21 -3.34 -2.27
CA ASN A 70 0.43 -4.67 -1.72
C ASN A 70 -0.44 -5.75 -2.39
N LEU A 71 -1.61 -5.36 -2.92
CA LEU A 71 -2.49 -6.22 -3.72
C LEU A 71 -2.15 -6.25 -5.21
N GLY A 72 -1.24 -5.39 -5.67
CA GLY A 72 -0.85 -5.32 -7.08
C GLY A 72 -1.94 -4.78 -8.02
N ILE A 73 -2.87 -3.97 -7.51
CA ILE A 73 -3.96 -3.36 -8.29
C ILE A 73 -3.64 -1.92 -8.66
N ASN A 74 -4.35 -1.38 -9.66
CA ASN A 74 -4.14 0.00 -10.09
C ASN A 74 -4.58 0.98 -9.01
N ARG A 75 -3.60 1.72 -8.48
CA ARG A 75 -3.80 2.73 -7.44
C ARG A 75 -4.68 3.88 -7.88
N ALA A 76 -4.48 4.40 -9.10
CA ALA A 76 -5.25 5.53 -9.60
C ALA A 76 -6.73 5.15 -9.71
N GLU A 77 -7.00 3.96 -10.27
CA GLU A 77 -8.36 3.43 -10.35
C GLU A 77 -9.02 3.31 -8.98
N LEU A 78 -8.34 2.72 -7.99
CA LEU A 78 -8.90 2.58 -6.63
C LEU A 78 -9.20 3.94 -5.99
N LEU A 79 -8.29 4.90 -6.09
CA LEU A 79 -8.45 6.24 -5.52
C LEU A 79 -9.58 7.03 -6.19
N THR A 80 -9.75 6.88 -7.50
CA THR A 80 -10.84 7.52 -8.25
C THR A 80 -12.20 6.92 -7.92
N ARG A 81 -12.29 5.59 -7.80
CA ARG A 81 -13.53 4.90 -7.39
C ARG A 81 -14.04 5.36 -6.02
N TYR A 82 -13.12 5.67 -5.10
CA TYR A 82 -13.42 6.23 -3.77
C TYR A 82 -13.46 7.76 -3.72
N ARG A 83 -13.40 8.45 -4.86
CA ARG A 83 -13.48 9.92 -4.97
C ARG A 83 -12.39 10.68 -4.19
N LEU A 84 -11.26 10.03 -3.97
CA LEU A 84 -10.08 10.68 -3.38
C LEU A 84 -9.24 11.43 -4.41
N ILE A 85 -9.45 11.14 -5.69
CA ILE A 85 -8.87 11.86 -6.83
C ILE A 85 -9.98 12.05 -7.88
N ASP A 86 -10.09 13.26 -8.42
CA ASP A 86 -10.98 13.56 -9.52
C ASP A 86 -10.44 12.96 -10.84
N PRO A 87 -11.23 12.18 -11.59
CA PRO A 87 -10.79 11.63 -12.89
C PRO A 87 -10.37 12.71 -13.92
N ILE A 88 -10.94 13.91 -13.83
CA ILE A 88 -10.62 15.03 -14.73
C ILE A 88 -9.19 15.52 -14.46
N GLU A 89 -8.79 15.59 -13.19
CA GLU A 89 -7.42 15.97 -12.77
C GLU A 89 -6.38 14.97 -13.29
N ILE A 90 -6.70 13.66 -13.27
CA ILE A 90 -5.81 12.61 -13.80
C ILE A 90 -5.61 12.76 -15.31
N THR A 91 -6.70 13.02 -16.04
CA THR A 91 -6.68 13.18 -17.50
C THR A 91 -5.87 14.41 -17.88
N SER A 92 -6.14 15.54 -17.22
CA SER A 92 -5.43 16.80 -17.45
C SER A 92 -3.92 16.67 -17.17
N LEU A 93 -3.54 15.96 -16.11
CA LEU A 93 -2.14 15.68 -15.81
C LEU A 93 -1.49 14.75 -16.86
N ALA A 94 -2.19 13.71 -17.30
CA ALA A 94 -1.68 12.81 -18.33
C ALA A 94 -1.47 13.52 -19.66
N GLU A 95 -2.37 14.43 -20.04
CA GLU A 95 -2.21 15.29 -21.22
C GLU A 95 -1.01 16.23 -21.07
N ALA A 96 -0.83 16.86 -19.90
CA ALA A 96 0.32 17.71 -19.63
C ALA A 96 1.65 16.94 -19.69
N ILE A 97 1.68 15.70 -19.18
CA ILE A 97 2.88 14.83 -19.25
C ILE A 97 3.16 14.37 -20.68
N ASN A 98 2.13 14.14 -21.51
CA ASN A 98 2.24 13.68 -22.90
C ASN A 98 2.34 14.81 -23.94
N GLY A 99 2.39 16.08 -23.53
CA GLY A 99 2.63 17.21 -24.42
C GLY A 99 3.96 17.10 -25.18
N PRO A 100 4.18 17.86 -26.27
CA PRO A 100 5.32 17.68 -27.17
C PRO A 100 6.72 17.80 -26.53
N ASP A 101 6.83 18.27 -25.29
CA ASP A 101 8.07 18.41 -24.52
C ASP A 101 8.36 17.24 -23.55
N SER A 102 7.67 16.11 -23.65
CA SER A 102 7.90 14.94 -22.79
C SER A 102 9.32 14.38 -22.95
N VAL A 103 10.22 14.75 -22.04
CA VAL A 103 11.52 14.10 -21.85
C VAL A 103 11.25 12.64 -21.43
N PRO A 104 11.78 11.63 -22.14
CA PRO A 104 11.49 10.23 -21.82
C PRO A 104 11.93 9.91 -20.38
N ALA A 105 11.01 9.31 -19.62
CA ALA A 105 11.24 8.86 -18.26
C ALA A 105 12.47 7.95 -18.20
N GLN A 106 13.57 8.46 -17.64
CA GLN A 106 14.75 7.66 -17.35
C GLN A 106 14.34 6.55 -16.38
N THR A 107 14.44 5.31 -16.85
CA THR A 107 14.24 4.11 -16.04
C THR A 107 15.28 4.13 -14.92
N ILE A 108 14.88 4.46 -13.70
CA ILE A 108 15.72 4.26 -12.51
C ILE A 108 15.77 2.75 -12.27
N THR A 109 16.70 2.06 -12.95
CA THR A 109 17.04 0.67 -12.63
C THR A 109 17.66 0.67 -11.25
N LYS A 110 16.88 0.24 -10.25
CA LYS A 110 17.37 -0.04 -8.89
C LYS A 110 18.50 -1.07 -8.98
N SER A 111 19.73 -0.62 -8.79
CA SER A 111 20.90 -1.48 -8.60
C SER A 111 20.69 -2.37 -7.38
N ARG A 112 20.29 -3.62 -7.64
CA ARG A 112 20.07 -4.67 -6.65
C ARG A 112 21.45 -5.16 -6.15
N LYS A 113 22.01 -4.52 -5.13
CA LYS A 113 23.25 -5.01 -4.47
C LYS A 113 22.95 -6.36 -3.81
N LYS A 114 23.52 -7.43 -4.37
CA LYS A 114 23.41 -8.81 -3.89
C LYS A 114 23.96 -8.94 -2.46
N LEU A 115 23.08 -9.47 -1.62
CA LEU A 115 23.27 -10.30 -0.43
C LEU A 115 24.67 -10.95 -0.26
N ARG A 116 25.31 -10.72 0.90
CA ARG A 116 26.15 -11.74 1.57
C ARG A 116 25.70 -11.87 3.01
N LYS A 117 24.98 -12.95 3.31
CA LYS A 117 24.71 -13.44 4.67
C LYS A 117 26.03 -13.95 5.25
N LYS A 118 26.35 -13.58 6.49
CA LYS A 118 27.17 -14.40 7.39
C LYS A 118 26.36 -14.60 8.66
N SER A 119 25.85 -15.81 8.79
CA SER A 119 25.19 -16.34 9.97
C SER A 119 26.14 -17.32 10.63
N THR A 120 26.46 -17.11 11.91
CA THR A 120 26.86 -18.17 12.84
C THR A 120 26.27 -17.83 14.20
N LEU A 121 25.49 -18.78 14.71
CA LEU A 121 24.73 -18.77 15.96
C LEU A 121 25.62 -19.01 17.20
N ALA A 122 24.98 -18.80 18.35
CA ALA A 122 25.29 -19.26 19.71
C ALA A 122 26.20 -18.29 20.50
N GLY A 123 25.82 -17.73 21.64
CA GLY A 123 24.80 -18.12 22.61
C GLY A 123 25.50 -18.31 23.96
N ALA A 124 25.41 -17.32 24.84
CA ALA A 124 25.68 -17.48 26.27
C ALA A 124 25.01 -16.34 27.04
N SER A 125 23.93 -16.69 27.74
CA SER A 125 23.25 -15.85 28.70
C SER A 125 23.92 -16.01 30.08
N VAL A 126 23.93 -14.89 30.80
CA VAL A 126 24.25 -14.62 32.21
C VAL A 126 23.97 -15.79 33.19
N THR A 127 24.88 -16.03 34.16
CA THR A 127 24.63 -16.09 35.63
C THR A 127 25.81 -16.77 36.36
N GLU A 128 26.02 -16.36 37.63
CA GLU A 128 26.76 -17.03 38.72
C GLU A 128 28.22 -16.63 39.03
N LEU A 129 28.36 -15.71 40.00
CA LEU A 129 29.30 -15.84 41.13
C LEU A 129 28.65 -16.80 42.14
N PRO A 130 29.39 -17.71 42.83
CA PRO A 130 30.03 -17.29 44.08
C PRO A 130 31.28 -18.09 44.58
N GLN A 131 32.00 -17.44 45.52
CA GLN A 131 32.66 -17.97 46.74
C GLN A 131 33.91 -18.90 46.70
N ARG A 132 34.96 -18.34 47.33
CA ARG A 132 35.81 -18.87 48.44
C ARG A 132 36.87 -19.97 48.23
N GLU A 133 38.08 -19.55 48.63
CA GLU A 133 39.09 -20.22 49.47
C GLU A 133 39.85 -21.45 48.95
N GLY A 134 41.19 -21.34 48.99
CA GLY A 134 42.09 -22.49 49.02
C GLY A 134 43.43 -22.29 48.29
N LEU A 135 44.43 -21.69 48.95
CA LEU A 135 45.84 -22.11 48.81
C LEU A 135 45.98 -23.58 49.30
N PRO A 136 47.06 -24.38 49.08
CA PRO A 136 48.40 -24.17 48.46
C PRO A 136 48.72 -25.36 47.48
N PRO A 137 49.94 -25.95 47.27
CA PRO A 137 51.36 -25.66 47.62
C PRO A 137 52.29 -25.68 46.35
N LEU A 138 53.63 -25.51 46.33
CA LEU A 138 54.77 -25.50 47.25
C LEU A 138 55.70 -24.32 46.88
#